data_AF-A0A2C9L4F0-F1
#
_entry.id   AF-A0A2C9L4F0-F1
#
_cell.length_a   1.000
_cell.length_b   1.000
_cell.length_c   1.000
_cell.angle_alpha   90.00
_cell.angle_beta   90.00
_cell.angle_gamma   90.00
#
_symmetry.space_group_name_H-M   'P 1'
#
loop_
_entity.id
_entity.type
_entity.pdbx_description
1 polymer ?
#
loop_
_entity_poly.entity_id
_entity_poly.type
_entity_poly.pdbx_seq_one_letter_code
_entity_poly.pdbx_strand_id
1 'polypeptide(L)'
;MEMEILGDLNLGPQIYSGENSLGTPLASSLCQLGNTSFYLSESNQMFIRMRIHYSWYNSHKGFRATYITACGGTLDADEGIIMSPFFPGRYNRNSDCVWHITRTPVYLTFSHMDIPDYNPCTTSYLFLSYGENNNTYCGQAVPRPIYSESSPIMVNFHSGYLFGTGFKAKFSTYLTCSGNLTAMCNYICPAIVICKHLYFIGSGNLTAMCNYIYPDNVICKHLYFIGSGNLTVM
;
A
#
# COMPACT_ATOMS: atom_id res chain seq x y z
N MET A 1 -11.13 4.09 -14.33
CA MET A 1 -12.50 3.66 -13.99
C MET A 1 -13.46 4.55 -14.76
N GLU A 2 -14.30 3.96 -15.60
CA GLU A 2 -15.35 4.66 -16.34
C GLU A 2 -16.66 4.30 -15.62
N MET A 3 -17.38 5.30 -15.12
CA MET A 3 -18.68 5.12 -14.48
C MET A 3 -19.68 6.02 -15.19
N GLU A 4 -20.54 5.42 -16.01
CA GLU A 4 -21.72 6.09 -16.54
C GLU A 4 -22.90 5.78 -15.61
N ILE A 5 -23.45 6.79 -14.94
CA ILE A 5 -24.65 6.64 -14.11
C ILE A 5 -25.62 7.76 -14.47
N LEU A 6 -26.86 7.40 -14.83
CA LEU A 6 -27.93 8.34 -15.18
C LEU A 6 -28.35 9.15 -13.94
N GLY A 7 -28.53 10.47 -14.07
CA GLY A 7 -28.79 11.38 -12.94
C GLY A 7 -29.79 12.50 -13.24
N ASP A 8 -30.37 13.05 -12.17
CA ASP A 8 -31.24 14.24 -12.17
C ASP A 8 -30.40 15.53 -12.18
N LEU A 9 -30.80 16.55 -12.94
CA LEU A 9 -30.11 17.85 -13.04
C LEU A 9 -29.98 18.59 -11.71
N ASN A 10 -30.88 18.35 -10.76
CA ASN A 10 -30.88 19.05 -9.46
C ASN A 10 -30.04 18.35 -8.38
N LEU A 11 -29.53 17.14 -8.67
CA LEU A 11 -28.77 16.31 -7.74
C LEU A 11 -27.45 15.87 -8.40
N GLY A 12 -26.51 16.80 -8.51
CA GLY A 12 -25.17 16.52 -9.03
C GLY A 12 -24.36 15.61 -8.11
N PRO A 13 -23.26 15.00 -8.62
CA PRO A 13 -22.37 14.22 -7.79
C PRO A 13 -21.75 15.09 -6.68
N GLN A 14 -21.65 14.51 -5.50
CA GLN A 14 -20.95 15.05 -4.34
C GLN A 14 -19.65 14.28 -4.17
N ILE A 15 -18.56 14.98 -3.86
CA ILE A 15 -17.22 14.38 -3.78
C ILE A 15 -16.68 14.61 -2.38
N TYR A 16 -16.14 13.57 -1.77
CA TYR A 16 -15.56 13.59 -0.42
C TYR A 16 -14.16 12.98 -0.44
N SER A 17 -13.25 13.54 0.35
CA SER A 17 -11.93 12.99 0.66
C SER A 17 -12.06 11.98 1.80
N GLY A 18 -11.70 10.73 1.56
CA GLY A 18 -11.86 9.61 2.50
C GLY A 18 -12.74 8.48 1.97
N GLU A 19 -13.00 7.49 2.82
CA GLU A 19 -13.68 6.24 2.44
C GLU A 19 -15.18 6.39 2.14
N ASN A 20 -15.84 7.36 2.80
CA ASN A 20 -17.29 7.48 2.82
C ASN A 20 -17.74 8.95 2.91
N SER A 21 -19.06 9.17 2.98
CA SER A 21 -19.66 10.51 3.03
C SER A 21 -19.43 11.29 4.32
N LEU A 22 -18.74 10.72 5.32
CA LEU A 22 -18.29 11.44 6.52
C LEU A 22 -16.92 12.12 6.32
N GLY A 23 -16.24 11.85 5.20
CA GLY A 23 -14.97 12.48 4.85
C GLY A 23 -15.09 13.97 4.52
N THR A 24 -13.95 14.64 4.29
CA THR A 24 -13.91 16.08 3.98
C THR A 24 -14.62 16.36 2.66
N PRO A 25 -15.68 17.21 2.61
CA PRO A 25 -16.40 17.48 1.38
C PRO A 25 -15.53 18.31 0.41
N LEU A 26 -15.21 17.73 -0.75
CA LEU A 26 -14.46 18.37 -1.84
C LEU A 26 -15.39 19.09 -2.83
N ALA A 27 -16.61 18.56 -3.02
CA ALA A 27 -17.65 19.18 -3.84
C ALA A 27 -19.04 18.84 -3.28
N SER A 28 -19.90 19.86 -3.12
CA SER A 28 -21.21 19.72 -2.48
C SER A 28 -22.35 19.36 -3.46
N SER A 29 -22.31 19.82 -4.71
CA SER A 29 -23.19 19.40 -5.81
C SER A 29 -22.71 19.94 -7.15
N LEU A 30 -22.47 19.06 -8.14
CA LEU A 30 -22.02 19.43 -9.49
C LEU A 30 -23.17 19.37 -10.50
N CYS A 31 -23.97 20.44 -10.58
CA CYS A 31 -25.17 20.52 -11.44
C CYS A 31 -24.96 21.28 -12.77
N GLN A 32 -23.76 21.81 -13.05
CA GLN A 32 -23.53 22.68 -14.20
C GLN A 32 -22.86 21.93 -15.37
N LEU A 33 -23.54 21.94 -16.53
CA LEU A 33 -22.99 21.52 -17.82
C LEU A 33 -21.72 22.34 -18.14
N GLY A 34 -20.60 21.64 -18.35
CA GLY A 34 -19.35 22.26 -18.81
C GLY A 34 -18.32 22.59 -17.73
N ASN A 35 -18.56 22.26 -16.45
CA ASN A 35 -17.57 22.53 -15.40
C ASN A 35 -16.51 21.41 -15.33
N THR A 36 -15.32 21.65 -15.89
CA THR A 36 -14.13 20.79 -15.75
C THR A 36 -13.32 21.24 -14.53
N SER A 37 -13.83 20.99 -13.32
CA SER A 37 -13.10 21.24 -12.07
C SER A 37 -12.27 20.02 -11.68
N PHE A 38 -11.04 20.26 -11.18
CA PHE A 38 -10.18 19.22 -10.62
C PHE A 38 -10.29 19.22 -9.09
N TYR A 39 -10.49 18.05 -8.49
CA TYR A 39 -10.58 17.87 -7.04
C TYR A 39 -9.43 16.98 -6.57
N LEU A 40 -8.69 17.43 -5.56
CA LEU A 40 -7.62 16.68 -4.93
C LEU A 40 -8.09 16.14 -3.58
N SER A 41 -7.89 14.85 -3.35
CA SER A 41 -8.12 14.25 -2.03
C SER A 41 -6.88 14.42 -1.15
N GLU A 42 -7.11 14.70 0.13
CA GLU A 42 -6.12 14.71 1.20
C GLU A 42 -5.81 13.30 1.71
N SER A 43 -6.59 12.30 1.29
CA SER A 43 -6.49 10.90 1.66
C SER A 43 -6.09 10.05 0.44
N ASN A 44 -5.69 8.80 0.68
CA ASN A 44 -5.55 7.79 -0.35
C ASN A 44 -6.90 7.22 -0.83
N GLN A 45 -8.02 7.70 -0.29
CA GLN A 45 -9.37 7.30 -0.65
C GLN A 45 -10.21 8.52 -1.05
N MET A 46 -11.04 8.38 -2.08
CA MET A 46 -12.00 9.39 -2.50
C MET A 46 -13.37 8.74 -2.68
N PHE A 47 -14.39 9.33 -2.06
CA PHE A 47 -15.76 8.83 -2.12
C PHE A 47 -16.64 9.76 -2.96
N ILE A 48 -17.28 9.22 -3.99
CA ILE A 48 -18.22 9.95 -4.84
C ILE A 48 -19.63 9.47 -4.54
N ARG A 49 -20.50 10.39 -4.08
CA ARG A 49 -21.91 10.11 -3.83
C ARG A 49 -22.76 10.71 -4.93
N MET A 50 -23.55 9.88 -5.59
CA MET A 50 -24.57 10.33 -6.52
C MET A 50 -25.95 10.06 -5.94
N ARG A 51 -26.85 11.04 -5.99
CA ARG A 51 -28.27 10.86 -5.64
C ARG A 51 -29.09 10.94 -6.91
N ILE A 52 -29.88 9.91 -7.17
CA ILE A 52 -30.75 9.85 -8.35
C ILE A 52 -32.19 9.93 -7.84
N HIS A 53 -32.97 10.84 -8.41
CA HIS A 53 -34.41 10.91 -8.17
C HIS A 53 -35.13 10.32 -9.38
N TYR A 54 -36.08 9.41 -9.15
CA TYR A 54 -36.86 8.80 -10.23
C TYR A 54 -37.92 9.79 -10.72
N SER A 55 -37.64 10.47 -11.83
CA SER A 55 -38.63 11.24 -12.57
C SER A 55 -38.62 10.78 -14.03
N TRP A 56 -39.78 10.30 -14.50
CA TRP A 56 -40.01 9.83 -15.87
C TRP A 56 -39.65 10.88 -16.95
N TYR A 57 -39.57 12.16 -16.58
CA TYR A 57 -39.42 13.27 -17.52
C TYR A 57 -38.01 13.88 -17.59
N ASN A 58 -37.07 13.55 -16.69
CA ASN A 58 -35.80 14.28 -16.52
C ASN A 58 -34.55 13.37 -16.41
N SER A 59 -34.45 12.28 -17.17
CA SER A 59 -33.23 11.47 -17.19
C SER A 59 -32.20 12.03 -18.18
N HIS A 60 -31.06 12.51 -17.68
CA HIS A 60 -29.95 13.02 -18.51
C HIS A 60 -28.77 12.05 -18.58
N LYS A 61 -27.84 12.29 -19.54
CA LYS A 61 -26.61 11.53 -19.77
C LYS A 61 -25.57 11.72 -18.65
N GLY A 62 -25.91 11.33 -17.42
CA GLY A 62 -25.00 11.11 -16.30
C GLY A 62 -23.84 12.11 -16.10
N PHE A 63 -22.74 11.62 -15.56
CA PHE A 63 -21.46 12.34 -15.51
C PHE A 63 -20.33 11.40 -15.97
N ARG A 64 -19.26 11.99 -16.50
CA ARG A 64 -18.01 11.28 -16.79
C ARG A 64 -16.90 11.95 -15.99
N ALA A 65 -16.21 11.17 -15.17
CA ALA A 65 -15.05 11.63 -14.42
C ALA A 65 -13.81 10.85 -14.83
N THR A 66 -12.68 11.55 -14.90
CA THR A 66 -11.35 10.97 -14.99
C THR A 66 -10.61 11.28 -13.70
N TYR A 67 -10.01 10.29 -13.08
CA TYR A 67 -9.13 10.52 -11.94
C TYR A 67 -7.68 10.31 -12.37
N ILE A 68 -6.81 11.08 -11.76
CA ILE A 68 -5.38 10.83 -11.75
C ILE A 68 -4.98 10.67 -10.29
N THR A 69 -4.16 9.67 -10.00
CA THR A 69 -3.57 9.53 -8.67
C THR A 69 -2.48 10.60 -8.54
N ALA A 70 -2.69 11.57 -7.67
CA ALA A 70 -1.57 12.32 -7.11
C ALA A 70 -0.63 11.32 -6.42
N CYS A 71 0.67 11.60 -6.45
CA CYS A 71 1.68 10.72 -5.88
C CYS A 71 2.35 11.35 -4.67
N GLY A 72 2.95 10.50 -3.84
CA GLY A 72 3.57 10.90 -2.60
C GLY A 72 2.61 11.00 -1.42
N GLY A 73 3.11 11.56 -0.32
CA GLY A 73 2.40 11.75 0.93
C GLY A 73 2.96 10.89 2.08
N THR A 74 2.42 11.14 3.28
CA THR A 74 2.78 10.39 4.49
C THR A 74 1.91 9.15 4.61
N LEU A 75 2.55 8.00 4.79
CA LEU A 75 1.91 6.70 4.88
C LEU A 75 2.05 6.15 6.31
N ASP A 76 1.03 6.38 7.12
CA ASP A 76 0.91 5.84 8.48
C ASP A 76 -0.04 4.63 8.49
N ALA A 77 0.42 3.51 7.95
CA ALA A 77 -0.35 2.26 7.88
C ALA A 77 0.56 1.05 8.13
N ASP A 78 -0.04 -0.07 8.56
CA ASP A 78 0.70 -1.32 8.75
C ASP A 78 1.10 -1.98 7.45
N GLU A 79 0.34 -1.77 6.37
CA GLU A 79 0.74 -2.21 5.04
C GLU A 79 0.19 -1.29 3.97
N GLY A 80 0.80 -1.35 2.80
CA GLY A 80 0.30 -0.61 1.65
C GLY A 80 1.13 -0.84 0.40
N ILE A 81 0.63 -0.30 -0.71
CA ILE A 81 1.26 -0.39 -2.02
C ILE A 81 1.59 1.01 -2.49
N ILE A 82 2.81 1.19 -2.96
CA ILE A 82 3.32 2.42 -3.56
C ILE A 82 3.63 2.12 -5.03
N MET A 83 3.19 2.98 -5.93
CA MET A 83 3.45 2.85 -7.34
C MET A 83 3.71 4.21 -7.98
N SER A 84 4.48 4.22 -9.06
CA SER A 84 4.63 5.40 -9.89
C SER A 84 3.28 5.86 -10.44
N PRO A 85 3.09 7.18 -10.69
CA PRO A 85 1.89 7.69 -11.33
C PRO A 85 1.54 6.92 -12.61
N PHE A 86 0.25 6.67 -12.82
CA PHE A 86 -0.30 6.00 -14.00
C PHE A 86 0.05 4.52 -14.19
N PHE A 87 0.73 3.88 -13.24
CA PHE A 87 1.01 2.45 -13.27
C PHE A 87 -0.28 1.61 -13.52
N PRO A 88 -0.27 0.58 -14.40
CA PRO A 88 0.87 0.01 -15.14
C PRO A 88 1.19 0.73 -16.46
N GLY A 89 0.51 1.84 -16.76
CA GLY A 89 0.85 2.74 -17.86
C GLY A 89 2.14 3.51 -17.61
N ARG A 90 2.54 4.34 -18.58
CA ARG A 90 3.76 5.15 -18.49
C ARG A 90 3.56 6.34 -17.57
N TYR A 91 4.53 6.61 -16.71
CA TYR A 91 4.55 7.82 -15.88
C TYR A 91 4.81 9.08 -16.73
N ASN A 92 4.43 10.25 -16.23
CA ASN A 92 4.74 11.54 -16.88
C ASN A 92 6.21 11.92 -16.71
N ARG A 93 6.76 12.67 -17.67
CA ARG A 93 8.11 13.28 -17.52
C ARG A 93 8.10 14.32 -16.39
N ASN A 94 9.25 14.54 -15.76
CA ASN A 94 9.44 15.55 -14.72
C ASN A 94 8.45 15.39 -13.55
N SER A 95 8.09 14.14 -13.21
CA SER A 95 7.30 13.84 -12.03
C SER A 95 8.24 13.68 -10.84
N ASP A 96 7.88 14.29 -9.72
CA ASP A 96 8.62 14.18 -8.47
C ASP A 96 7.63 13.77 -7.37
N CYS A 97 7.83 12.56 -6.85
CA CYS A 97 6.90 11.92 -5.94
C CYS A 97 7.64 11.44 -4.70
N VAL A 98 7.25 11.93 -3.52
CA VAL A 98 7.89 11.54 -2.26
C VAL A 98 6.87 10.89 -1.34
N TRP A 99 7.08 9.61 -1.02
CA TRP A 99 6.33 8.90 0.01
C TRP A 99 7.16 8.77 1.28
N HIS A 100 6.53 9.04 2.42
CA HIS A 100 7.15 8.91 3.74
C HIS A 100 6.43 7.85 4.56
N ILE A 101 7.01 6.65 4.66
CA ILE A 101 6.46 5.54 5.44
C ILE A 101 6.91 5.71 6.89
N THR A 102 5.99 6.07 7.78
CA THR A 102 6.32 6.51 9.15
C THR A 102 6.40 5.37 10.15
N ARG A 103 5.69 4.25 9.92
CA ARG A 103 5.70 3.11 10.84
C ARG A 103 6.98 2.30 10.72
N THR A 104 7.44 1.79 11.86
CA THR A 104 8.60 0.93 12.02
C THR A 104 8.27 -0.17 13.06
N PRO A 105 8.89 -1.36 13.00
CA PRO A 105 9.76 -1.90 11.94
C PRO A 105 8.99 -2.08 10.64
N VAL A 106 9.63 -1.83 9.50
CA VAL A 106 9.00 -1.95 8.17
C VAL A 106 9.91 -2.63 7.17
N TYR A 107 9.35 -3.52 6.37
CA TYR A 107 10.03 -4.10 5.22
C TYR A 107 9.35 -3.64 3.92
N LEU A 108 10.17 -3.33 2.91
CA LEU A 108 9.75 -2.83 1.60
C LEU A 108 10.21 -3.82 0.52
N THR A 109 9.27 -4.25 -0.31
CA THR A 109 9.52 -5.20 -1.41
C THR A 109 9.10 -4.60 -2.75
N PHE A 110 9.83 -4.95 -3.80
CA PHE A 110 9.55 -4.49 -5.16
C PHE A 110 9.04 -5.66 -6.00
N SER A 111 7.99 -5.40 -6.77
CA SER A 111 7.39 -6.36 -7.70
C SER A 111 7.59 -5.96 -9.16
N HIS A 112 7.91 -4.69 -9.41
CA HIS A 112 8.13 -4.15 -10.75
C HIS A 112 9.10 -2.98 -10.71
N MET A 113 9.98 -2.91 -11.71
CA MET A 113 10.87 -1.81 -11.98
C MET A 113 11.06 -1.65 -13.49
N ASP A 114 10.92 -0.42 -13.96
CA ASP A 114 11.17 0.02 -15.32
C ASP A 114 11.29 1.55 -15.31
N ILE A 115 12.44 2.03 -14.87
CA ILE A 115 12.79 3.46 -14.82
C ILE A 115 14.00 3.66 -15.74
N PRO A 116 13.79 3.99 -17.04
CA PRO A 116 14.90 4.08 -17.98
C PRO A 116 15.88 5.18 -17.61
N ASP A 117 17.05 4.76 -17.17
CA ASP A 117 18.25 5.57 -17.00
C ASP A 117 19.46 4.61 -16.89
N TYR A 118 20.65 5.17 -16.89
CA TYR A 118 21.90 4.44 -16.75
C TYR A 118 22.61 4.87 -15.47
N ASN A 119 23.29 3.92 -14.80
CA ASN A 119 24.08 4.20 -13.60
C ASN A 119 25.04 5.38 -13.88
N PRO A 120 25.02 6.46 -13.06
CA PRO A 120 24.53 6.54 -11.69
C PRO A 120 23.08 7.06 -11.49
N CYS A 121 22.18 6.87 -12.45
CA CYS A 121 20.75 7.20 -12.35
C CYS A 121 20.49 8.68 -12.07
N THR A 122 21.03 9.57 -12.91
CA THR A 122 21.03 11.02 -12.65
C THR A 122 19.79 11.75 -13.15
N THR A 123 19.09 11.19 -14.12
CA THR A 123 17.94 11.83 -14.78
C THR A 123 16.61 11.25 -14.34
N SER A 124 16.53 9.94 -14.12
CA SER A 124 15.35 9.25 -13.63
C SER A 124 15.77 8.20 -12.62
N TYR A 125 15.19 8.25 -11.43
CA TYR A 125 15.61 7.39 -10.34
C TYR A 125 14.51 7.12 -9.33
N LEU A 126 14.68 6.02 -8.61
CA LEU A 126 14.03 5.75 -7.34
C LEU A 126 15.09 5.84 -6.25
N PHE A 127 15.00 6.86 -5.42
CA PHE A 127 15.86 7.08 -4.26
C PHE A 127 15.16 6.61 -2.99
N LEU A 128 15.86 5.83 -2.18
CA LEU A 128 15.38 5.29 -0.91
C LEU A 128 16.32 5.75 0.20
N SER A 129 15.76 6.35 1.24
CA SER A 129 16.51 6.77 2.43
C SER A 129 15.86 6.20 3.70
N TYR A 130 16.68 5.56 4.53
CA TYR A 130 16.25 4.96 5.80
C TYR A 130 17.45 4.83 6.75
N GLY A 131 17.37 5.48 7.92
CA GLY A 131 18.49 5.57 8.85
C GLY A 131 19.69 6.27 8.21
N GLU A 132 20.85 5.63 8.22
CA GLU A 132 22.07 6.11 7.55
C GLU A 132 22.20 5.60 6.10
N ASN A 133 21.27 4.76 5.63
CA ASN A 133 21.34 4.14 4.32
C ASN A 133 20.62 5.00 3.27
N ASN A 134 21.31 5.21 2.14
CA ASN A 134 20.78 5.89 0.98
C ASN A 134 21.08 5.05 -0.27
N ASN A 135 20.05 4.65 -1.01
CA ASN A 135 20.17 3.83 -2.20
C ASN A 135 19.43 4.46 -3.37
N THR A 136 20.06 4.48 -4.55
CA THR A 136 19.47 4.99 -5.79
C THR A 136 19.34 3.86 -6.80
N TYR A 137 18.16 3.71 -7.40
CA TYR A 137 17.85 2.65 -8.36
C TYR A 137 17.31 3.23 -9.67
N CYS A 138 17.69 2.62 -10.78
CA CYS A 138 17.11 2.82 -12.11
C CYS A 138 17.25 1.53 -12.94
N GLY A 139 16.73 1.56 -14.16
CA GLY A 139 16.64 0.41 -15.06
C GLY A 139 15.47 -0.51 -14.72
N GLN A 140 15.61 -1.77 -15.11
CA GLN A 140 14.59 -2.81 -14.96
C GLN A 140 14.92 -3.86 -13.89
N ALA A 141 16.10 -3.75 -13.27
CA ALA A 141 16.49 -4.63 -12.19
C ALA A 141 15.66 -4.33 -10.94
N VAL A 142 14.95 -5.34 -10.44
CA VAL A 142 14.15 -5.24 -9.22
C VAL A 142 15.08 -5.22 -7.98
N PRO A 143 15.02 -4.19 -7.11
CA PRO A 143 15.82 -4.14 -5.89
C PRO A 143 15.55 -5.32 -4.97
N ARG A 144 16.56 -5.64 -4.16
CA ARG A 144 16.38 -6.59 -3.06
C ARG A 144 15.42 -6.00 -2.01
N PRO A 145 14.70 -6.84 -1.24
CA PRO A 145 13.90 -6.38 -0.12
C PRO A 145 14.72 -5.53 0.86
N ILE A 146 14.12 -4.45 1.33
CA ILE A 146 14.72 -3.53 2.30
C ILE A 146 14.04 -3.74 3.64
N TYR A 147 14.82 -3.74 4.71
CA TYR A 147 14.35 -3.88 6.08
C TYR A 147 14.84 -2.68 6.87
N SER A 148 13.92 -1.97 7.52
CA SER A 148 14.23 -0.87 8.41
C SER A 148 13.60 -1.13 9.78
N GLU A 149 14.44 -1.29 10.79
CA GLU A 149 13.97 -1.68 12.13
C GLU A 149 13.44 -0.49 12.93
N SER A 150 14.16 0.63 12.91
CA SER A 150 13.91 1.78 13.78
C SER A 150 13.72 3.09 13.04
N SER A 151 13.93 3.11 11.72
CA SER A 151 13.89 4.34 10.92
C SER A 151 12.74 4.32 9.92
N PRO A 152 11.99 5.42 9.78
CA PRO A 152 11.02 5.55 8.70
C PRO A 152 11.72 5.45 7.34
N ILE A 153 10.99 5.03 6.31
CA ILE A 153 11.51 4.94 4.94
C ILE A 153 10.96 6.10 4.12
N MET A 154 11.86 6.89 3.54
CA MET A 154 11.53 7.85 2.49
C MET A 154 11.77 7.22 1.12
N VAL A 155 10.75 7.27 0.26
CA VAL A 155 10.79 6.84 -1.13
C VAL A 155 10.61 8.06 -2.00
N ASN A 156 11.64 8.44 -2.75
CA ASN A 156 11.58 9.52 -3.73
C ASN A 156 11.70 8.97 -5.14
N PHE A 157 10.66 9.16 -5.95
CA PHE A 157 10.68 8.85 -7.37
C PHE A 157 10.76 10.15 -8.17
N HIS A 158 11.83 10.26 -8.95
CA HIS A 158 12.03 11.35 -9.88
C HIS A 158 12.09 10.80 -11.30
N SER A 159 11.29 11.35 -12.22
CA SER A 159 11.35 11.03 -13.63
C SER A 159 11.89 12.19 -14.45
N GLY A 160 12.88 11.93 -15.31
CA GLY A 160 13.40 12.89 -16.25
C GLY A 160 12.64 12.84 -17.58
N TYR A 161 13.39 12.80 -18.69
CA TYR A 161 12.84 12.87 -20.04
C TYR A 161 12.38 11.53 -20.60
N LEU A 162 12.92 10.41 -20.11
CA LEU A 162 12.60 9.08 -20.60
C LEU A 162 11.34 8.51 -19.94
N PHE A 163 10.59 7.73 -20.71
CA PHE A 163 9.37 7.09 -20.23
C PHE A 163 9.62 5.62 -19.91
N GLY A 164 9.20 5.22 -18.72
CA GLY A 164 9.05 3.82 -18.33
C GLY A 164 7.67 3.58 -17.75
N THR A 165 7.41 2.31 -17.44
CA THR A 165 6.22 1.91 -16.67
C THR A 165 6.39 2.13 -15.16
N GLY A 166 7.61 2.48 -14.72
CA GLY A 166 7.92 2.95 -13.38
C GLY A 166 8.11 1.81 -12.39
N PHE A 167 7.52 1.88 -11.20
CA PHE A 167 7.74 0.88 -10.15
C PHE A 167 6.47 0.53 -9.41
N LYS A 168 6.48 -0.65 -8.79
CA LYS A 168 5.46 -1.09 -7.84
C LYS A 168 6.11 -1.76 -6.64
N ALA A 169 5.90 -1.18 -5.47
CA ALA A 169 6.42 -1.66 -4.21
C ALA A 169 5.30 -1.91 -3.20
N LYS A 170 5.51 -2.88 -2.30
CA LYS A 170 4.66 -3.15 -1.14
C LYS A 170 5.49 -2.95 0.13
N PHE A 171 4.95 -2.18 1.08
CA PHE A 171 5.49 -2.09 2.43
C PHE A 171 4.58 -2.81 3.41
N SER A 172 5.19 -3.35 4.46
CA SER A 172 4.45 -3.91 5.60
C SER A 172 5.30 -3.76 6.85
N THR A 173 4.64 -3.40 7.94
CA THR A 173 5.23 -3.47 9.27
C THR A 173 5.39 -4.92 9.67
N TYR A 174 6.34 -5.18 10.56
CA TYR A 174 6.55 -6.48 11.14
C TYR A 174 6.87 -6.33 12.61
N LEU A 175 6.56 -7.36 13.38
CA LEU A 175 6.90 -7.40 14.79
C LEU A 175 8.38 -7.79 14.90
N THR A 176 9.21 -6.89 15.44
CA THR A 176 10.51 -7.26 16.00
C THR A 176 10.26 -7.79 17.39
N CYS A 177 10.70 -9.00 17.64
CA CYS A 177 10.56 -9.61 18.93
C CYS A 177 11.95 -9.80 19.54
N SER A 178 12.18 -9.20 20.71
CA SER A 178 13.39 -9.41 21.53
C SER A 178 12.97 -10.03 22.85
N GLY A 179 13.63 -11.12 23.24
CA GLY A 179 13.32 -11.90 24.45
C GLY A 179 12.85 -13.33 24.18
N ASN A 180 12.45 -14.05 25.23
CA ASN A 180 11.85 -15.38 25.09
C ASN A 180 10.40 -15.23 24.61
N LEU A 181 10.16 -15.58 23.35
CA LEU A 181 8.84 -15.50 22.75
C LEU A 181 8.07 -16.77 23.03
N THR A 182 6.91 -16.60 23.64
CA THR A 182 5.93 -17.68 23.84
C THR A 182 4.75 -17.42 22.91
N ALA A 183 4.65 -18.15 21.82
CA ALA A 183 3.47 -18.11 20.96
C ALA A 183 2.43 -19.09 21.51
N MET A 184 1.30 -18.58 22.02
CA MET A 184 0.17 -19.40 22.46
C MET A 184 -0.93 -19.40 21.40
N CYS A 185 -1.25 -20.57 20.85
CA CYS A 185 -2.37 -20.75 19.94
C CYS A 185 -3.56 -21.34 20.70
N ASN A 186 -4.53 -20.51 21.09
CA ASN A 186 -5.76 -20.98 21.71
C ASN A 186 -6.89 -21.02 20.68
N TYR A 187 -7.26 -22.21 20.20
CA TYR A 187 -8.47 -22.39 19.40
C TYR A 187 -9.17 -23.71 19.73
N ILE A 188 -10.50 -23.67 19.76
CA ILE A 188 -11.38 -24.83 19.96
C ILE A 188 -12.12 -25.06 18.65
N CYS A 189 -11.86 -26.17 17.94
CA CYS A 189 -12.72 -26.70 16.86
C CYS A 189 -12.31 -28.14 16.44
N PRO A 190 -13.21 -28.94 15.83
CA PRO A 190 -13.15 -30.41 15.85
C PRO A 190 -12.36 -31.10 14.72
N ALA A 191 -11.61 -30.38 13.87
CA ALA A 191 -10.75 -31.03 12.89
C ALA A 191 -9.62 -30.10 12.42
N ILE A 192 -8.38 -30.47 12.78
CA ILE A 192 -7.08 -30.14 12.15
C ILE A 192 -6.87 -28.65 11.82
N VAL A 193 -6.13 -27.94 12.67
CA VAL A 193 -5.66 -26.55 12.45
C VAL A 193 -4.17 -26.54 12.10
N ILE A 194 -3.82 -25.83 11.03
CA ILE A 194 -2.44 -25.48 10.64
C ILE A 194 -2.21 -24.02 11.04
N CYS A 195 -1.28 -23.76 11.96
CA CYS A 195 -0.83 -22.40 12.25
C CYS A 195 -0.08 -21.87 11.02
N LYS A 196 -0.65 -20.88 10.31
CA LYS A 196 -0.05 -20.30 9.11
C LYS A 196 0.45 -18.89 9.38
N HIS A 197 1.67 -18.62 8.91
CA HIS A 197 2.29 -17.30 8.74
C HIS A 197 2.64 -16.51 10.02
N LEU A 198 3.47 -17.10 10.89
CA LEU A 198 4.21 -16.34 11.90
C LEU A 198 5.65 -16.14 11.41
N TYR A 199 6.04 -14.90 11.17
CA TYR A 199 7.40 -14.51 10.80
C TYR A 199 8.03 -13.75 11.96
N PHE A 200 9.17 -14.24 12.47
CA PHE A 200 9.90 -13.60 13.56
C PHE A 200 11.30 -13.19 13.08
N ILE A 201 11.63 -11.90 13.23
CA ILE A 201 12.95 -11.33 12.96
C ILE A 201 13.47 -10.76 14.29
N GLY A 202 14.55 -11.33 14.83
CA GLY A 202 15.13 -10.92 16.11
C GLY A 202 16.09 -11.93 16.74
N SER A 203 16.60 -11.62 17.94
CA SER A 203 17.46 -12.48 18.76
C SER A 203 16.74 -12.91 20.04
N GLY A 204 16.78 -14.22 20.36
CA GLY A 204 16.06 -14.80 21.52
C GLY A 204 15.72 -16.28 21.33
N ASN A 205 15.27 -16.95 22.40
CA ASN A 205 14.77 -18.33 22.30
C ASN A 205 13.27 -18.31 21.97
N LEU A 206 12.89 -18.98 20.88
CA LEU A 206 11.50 -19.16 20.50
C LEU A 206 10.99 -20.45 21.15
N THR A 207 9.95 -20.33 21.99
CA THR A 207 9.24 -21.46 22.56
C THR A 207 7.84 -21.51 21.96
N ALA A 208 7.59 -22.48 21.09
CA ALA A 208 6.24 -22.81 20.66
C ALA A 208 5.67 -23.82 21.66
N MET A 209 4.58 -23.46 22.36
CA MET A 209 3.87 -24.38 23.26
C MET A 209 2.57 -24.83 22.60
N CYS A 210 2.46 -26.12 22.28
CA CYS A 210 1.22 -26.71 21.83
C CYS A 210 0.52 -27.40 23.00
N ASN A 211 -0.38 -26.68 23.68
CA ASN A 211 -1.13 -27.26 24.78
C ASN A 211 -2.23 -28.20 24.26
N TYR A 212 -1.93 -29.50 24.09
CA TYR A 212 -2.97 -30.52 24.13
C TYR A 212 -2.48 -31.90 24.60
N ILE A 213 -3.39 -32.61 25.26
CA ILE A 213 -3.24 -33.95 25.82
C ILE A 213 -4.24 -34.84 25.07
N TYR A 214 -3.80 -35.66 24.09
CA TYR A 214 -4.39 -36.93 23.56
C TYR A 214 -3.68 -37.34 22.24
N PRO A 215 -3.68 -38.63 21.86
CA PRO A 215 -2.50 -39.47 21.64
C PRO A 215 -1.80 -39.34 20.27
N ASP A 216 -2.10 -38.35 19.44
CA ASP A 216 -1.56 -38.30 18.07
C ASP A 216 -0.74 -37.03 17.78
N ASN A 217 0.45 -37.28 17.23
CA ASN A 217 1.57 -36.37 17.03
C ASN A 217 1.20 -35.00 16.44
N VAL A 218 1.60 -33.93 17.15
CA VAL A 218 1.62 -32.56 16.62
C VAL A 218 2.83 -32.41 15.69
N ILE A 219 2.61 -32.02 14.43
CA ILE A 219 3.67 -31.73 13.46
C ILE A 219 3.72 -30.22 13.22
N CYS A 220 4.72 -29.54 13.78
CA CYS A 220 5.04 -28.16 13.41
C CYS A 220 5.83 -28.17 12.08
N LYS A 221 5.27 -27.64 11.00
CA LYS A 221 5.97 -27.43 9.73
C LYS A 221 5.98 -25.94 9.37
N HIS A 222 7.05 -25.49 8.71
CA HIS A 222 7.23 -24.13 8.17
C HIS A 222 7.38 -23.00 9.21
N LEU A 223 8.10 -23.26 10.31
CA LEU A 223 8.62 -22.21 11.17
C LEU A 223 9.90 -21.65 10.53
N TYR A 224 9.92 -20.35 10.24
CA TYR A 224 11.09 -19.66 9.70
C TYR A 224 11.64 -18.70 10.76
N PHE A 225 12.82 -19.03 11.30
CA PHE A 225 13.58 -18.20 12.23
C PHE A 225 14.79 -17.63 11.50
N ILE A 226 14.90 -16.30 11.44
CA ILE A 226 16.05 -15.61 10.88
C ILE A 226 16.67 -14.78 12.01
N GLY A 227 17.66 -15.35 12.70
CA GLY A 227 18.28 -14.77 13.89
C GLY A 227 19.26 -15.73 14.58
N SER A 228 19.79 -15.32 15.73
CA SER A 228 20.60 -16.16 16.63
C SER A 228 19.78 -16.53 17.88
N GLY A 229 19.63 -17.84 18.13
CA GLY A 229 18.82 -18.38 19.24
C GLY A 229 18.46 -19.84 19.05
N ASN A 230 17.97 -20.50 20.10
CA ASN A 230 17.49 -21.88 20.03
C ASN A 230 15.97 -21.89 19.78
N LEU A 231 15.54 -22.71 18.81
CA LEU A 231 14.14 -23.04 18.59
C LEU A 231 13.79 -24.27 19.44
N THR A 232 12.88 -24.10 20.41
CA THR A 232 12.37 -25.20 21.22
C THR A 232 10.87 -25.36 20.93
N VAL A 233 10.48 -26.52 20.42
CA VAL A 233 9.07 -26.90 20.26
C VAL A 233 8.72 -27.79 21.45
N MET A 234 7.77 -27.38 22.29
CA MET A 234 7.29 -28.12 23.46
C MET A 234 5.81 -28.49 23.31
#